data_AF-A0A7W8KFC7-F1
#
_entry.id   AF-A0A7W8KFC7-F1
#
_cell.length_a   1.000
_cell.length_b   1.000
_cell.length_c   1.000
_cell.angle_alpha   90.00
_cell.angle_beta   90.00
_cell.angle_gamma   90.00
#
_symmetry.space_group_name_H-M   'P 1'
#
loop_
_entity.id
_entity.type
_entity.pdbx_description
1 polymer ?
#
loop_
_entity_poly.entity_id
_entity_poly.type
_entity_poly.pdbx_seq_one_letter_code
_entity_poly.pdbx_strand_id
1 'polypeptide(L)'
;MPRPVHLVLSLLLGGGVVHAQPATPPALLDGLRLYVASFEPLPGETSLLAYARRETLEWTAFQNLYSVQVTDARAGTLDWRGHSATGGASVFTTLRAATYAAGGKSLLVVNREWCMAGACQTRTAFGWLDGGRLTAVKDTAVIPLIRDADFYAGPVPPCLRGVTLNVSYLPARQGGALSVMAVAPRAAQVACAQAGVAPEAVTRPLTLTWAPGAGKFRKGW
;
A
#
# COMPACT_ATOMS: atom_id res chain seq x y z
N MET A 1 25.43 -70.99 -4.38
CA MET A 1 26.61 -70.55 -5.18
C MET A 1 26.17 -69.47 -6.18
N PRO A 2 27.08 -68.56 -6.58
CA PRO A 2 26.86 -67.12 -6.74
C PRO A 2 26.55 -66.59 -8.17
N ARG A 3 26.07 -65.33 -8.20
CA ARG A 3 26.15 -64.18 -9.18
C ARG A 3 26.97 -64.34 -10.48
N PRO A 4 26.75 -63.54 -11.57
CA PRO A 4 26.49 -62.07 -11.59
C PRO A 4 25.35 -61.61 -12.56
N VAL A 5 24.59 -60.53 -12.30
CA VAL A 5 24.88 -59.08 -12.29
C VAL A 5 25.41 -58.54 -13.62
N HIS A 6 24.52 -57.95 -14.42
CA HIS A 6 24.85 -56.85 -15.32
C HIS A 6 23.96 -55.64 -14.99
N LEU A 7 24.56 -54.68 -14.29
CA LEU A 7 24.10 -53.29 -14.21
C LEU A 7 24.21 -52.67 -15.60
N VAL A 8 23.11 -52.11 -16.12
CA VAL A 8 23.17 -51.12 -17.19
C VAL A 8 22.85 -49.77 -16.59
N LEU A 9 23.91 -49.00 -16.38
CA LEU A 9 23.93 -47.62 -15.94
C LEU A 9 23.56 -46.73 -17.13
N SER A 10 22.31 -46.24 -17.18
CA SER A 10 21.93 -45.22 -18.16
C SER A 10 22.16 -43.84 -17.55
N LEU A 11 23.30 -43.22 -17.91
CA LEU A 11 23.55 -41.79 -17.70
C LEU A 11 22.62 -40.99 -18.62
N LEU A 12 21.54 -40.45 -18.06
CA LEU A 12 20.81 -39.34 -18.69
C LEU A 12 21.41 -38.03 -18.18
N LEU A 13 22.29 -37.48 -19.03
CA LEU A 13 22.69 -36.07 -19.05
C LEU A 13 21.44 -35.21 -19.35
N GLY A 14 20.60 -35.01 -18.35
CA GLY A 14 19.57 -33.98 -18.36
C GLY A 14 20.24 -32.64 -18.07
N GLY A 15 20.47 -31.85 -19.13
CA GLY A 15 20.85 -30.45 -19.01
C GLY A 15 19.84 -29.72 -18.14
N GLY A 16 20.22 -29.50 -16.88
CA GLY A 16 19.46 -28.64 -15.99
C GLY A 16 19.48 -27.24 -16.58
N VAL A 17 18.35 -26.81 -17.12
CA VAL A 17 18.09 -25.40 -17.34
C VAL A 17 18.14 -24.79 -15.94
N VAL A 18 19.27 -24.16 -15.59
CA VAL A 18 19.34 -23.27 -14.44
C VAL A 18 18.38 -22.14 -14.77
N HIS A 19 17.12 -22.28 -14.36
CA HIS A 19 16.26 -21.13 -14.16
C HIS A 19 17.00 -20.31 -13.11
N ALA A 20 17.64 -19.24 -13.53
CA ALA A 20 18.01 -18.18 -12.63
C ALA A 20 16.70 -17.77 -11.93
N GLN A 21 16.52 -18.22 -10.69
CA GLN A 21 15.59 -17.59 -9.78
C GLN A 21 15.91 -16.10 -9.82
N PRO A 22 14.94 -15.19 -10.04
CA PRO A 22 15.21 -13.80 -9.77
C PRO A 22 15.45 -13.68 -8.27
N ALA A 23 16.72 -13.67 -7.85
CA ALA A 23 17.11 -12.89 -6.69
C ALA A 23 16.73 -11.43 -7.03
N THR A 24 16.01 -10.68 -6.20
CA THR A 24 16.16 -10.60 -4.75
C THR A 24 14.87 -9.97 -4.17
N PRO A 25 14.37 -10.40 -2.99
CA PRO A 25 13.51 -9.56 -2.16
C PRO A 25 14.39 -8.61 -1.30
N PRO A 26 14.56 -7.34 -1.71
CA PRO A 26 14.70 -6.26 -0.73
C PRO A 26 14.03 -4.94 -1.17
N ALA A 27 13.52 -4.84 -2.41
CA ALA A 27 13.06 -3.57 -2.99
C ALA A 27 11.93 -2.90 -2.18
N LEU A 28 11.05 -3.69 -1.56
CA LEU A 28 9.97 -3.17 -0.73
C LEU A 28 10.49 -2.52 0.56
N LEU A 29 11.34 -3.23 1.32
CA LEU A 29 11.85 -2.72 2.59
C LEU A 29 12.88 -1.61 2.39
N ASP A 30 13.75 -1.72 1.37
CA ASP A 30 14.65 -0.64 0.99
C ASP A 30 13.89 0.60 0.52
N GLY A 31 12.88 0.39 -0.32
CA GLY A 31 12.02 1.48 -0.77
C GLY A 31 11.25 2.13 0.37
N LEU A 32 10.74 1.34 1.32
CA LEU A 32 10.08 1.85 2.51
C LEU A 32 11.06 2.62 3.39
N ARG A 33 12.29 2.13 3.57
CA ARG A 33 13.34 2.84 4.30
C ARG A 33 13.65 4.21 3.67
N LEU A 34 13.81 4.26 2.34
CA LEU A 34 14.00 5.52 1.61
C LEU A 34 12.81 6.46 1.78
N TYR A 35 11.58 5.93 1.71
CA TYR A 35 10.37 6.70 1.92
C TYR A 35 10.33 7.33 3.32
N VAL A 36 10.58 6.52 4.36
CA VAL A 36 10.62 6.98 5.75
C VAL A 36 11.68 8.06 5.96
N ALA A 37 12.87 7.88 5.37
CA ALA A 37 13.95 8.88 5.46
C ALA A 37 13.57 10.21 4.80
N SER A 38 12.81 10.18 3.71
CA SER A 38 12.34 11.37 2.98
C SER A 38 11.03 11.96 3.50
N PHE A 39 10.43 11.37 4.54
CA PHE A 39 9.09 11.73 4.95
C PHE A 39 9.04 13.08 5.69
N GLU A 40 8.14 13.95 5.21
CA GLU A 40 7.78 15.20 5.85
C GLU A 40 6.32 15.14 6.35
N PRO A 41 6.09 15.22 7.68
CA PRO A 41 4.74 15.21 8.22
C PRO A 41 4.00 16.49 7.88
N LEU A 42 2.71 16.35 7.54
CA LEU A 42 1.82 17.50 7.42
C LEU A 42 1.52 18.08 8.82
N PRO A 43 1.16 19.37 8.91
CA PRO A 43 0.68 19.96 10.14
C PRO A 43 -0.47 19.14 10.74
N GLY A 44 -0.33 18.73 12.01
CA GLY A 44 -1.33 17.93 12.73
C GLY A 44 -1.35 16.43 12.43
N GLU A 45 -0.41 15.90 11.62
CA GLU A 45 -0.30 14.44 11.43
C GLU A 45 0.21 13.75 12.71
N THR A 46 -0.59 12.80 13.22
CA THR A 46 -0.31 12.06 14.47
C THR A 46 0.06 10.60 14.24
N SER A 47 0.29 10.20 12.98
CA SER A 47 0.71 8.84 12.61
C SER A 47 2.02 8.43 13.31
N LEU A 48 2.26 7.12 13.45
CA LEU A 48 3.54 6.60 13.95
C LEU A 48 4.74 7.09 13.13
N LEU A 49 4.56 7.36 11.84
CA LEU A 49 5.61 7.91 11.01
C LEU A 49 5.91 9.38 11.35
N ALA A 50 4.88 10.18 11.64
CA ALA A 50 5.05 11.55 12.15
C ALA A 50 5.69 11.56 13.54
N TYR A 51 5.33 10.61 14.40
CA TYR A 51 5.99 10.41 15.68
C TYR A 51 7.48 10.08 15.51
N ALA A 52 7.81 9.07 14.70
CA ALA A 52 9.19 8.69 14.43
C ALA A 52 10.03 9.84 13.88
N ARG A 53 9.44 10.68 13.01
CA ARG A 53 10.12 11.87 12.49
C ARG A 53 10.41 12.91 13.57
N ARG A 54 9.46 13.16 14.48
CA ARG A 54 9.64 14.11 15.60
C ARG A 54 10.69 13.63 16.58
N GLU A 55 10.69 12.34 16.89
CA GLU A 55 11.65 11.72 17.80
C GLU A 55 12.98 11.33 17.13
N THR A 56 13.16 11.66 15.84
CA THR A 56 14.37 11.33 15.06
C THR A 56 14.74 9.85 15.11
N LEU A 57 13.75 8.96 15.07
CA LEU A 57 14.00 7.53 15.20
C LEU A 57 14.69 6.98 13.96
N GLU A 58 15.77 6.24 14.20
CA GLU A 58 16.43 5.42 13.20
C GLU A 58 15.51 4.29 12.71
N TRP A 59 15.84 3.72 11.55
CA TRP A 59 15.01 2.71 10.87
C TRP A 59 14.56 1.56 11.80
N THR A 60 15.49 0.95 12.55
CA THR A 60 15.17 -0.15 13.47
C THR A 60 14.20 0.29 14.57
N ALA A 61 14.39 1.49 15.15
CA ALA A 61 13.51 2.02 16.18
C ALA A 61 12.11 2.34 15.61
N PHE A 62 12.04 2.85 14.38
CA PHE A 62 10.78 3.03 13.67
C PHE A 62 10.04 1.70 13.46
N GLN A 63 10.72 0.63 13.05
CA GLN A 63 10.11 -0.69 12.89
C GLN A 63 9.50 -1.20 14.21
N ASN A 64 10.21 -0.97 15.32
CA ASN A 64 9.78 -1.40 16.66
C ASN A 64 8.51 -0.67 17.18
N LEU A 65 8.06 0.40 16.51
CA LEU A 65 6.78 1.04 16.82
C LEU A 65 5.56 0.18 16.44
N TYR A 66 5.75 -0.79 15.55
CA TYR A 66 4.66 -1.62 15.04
C TYR A 66 4.65 -2.97 15.74
N SER A 67 3.60 -3.21 16.53
CA SER A 67 3.39 -4.45 17.29
C SER A 67 2.95 -5.64 16.43
N VAL A 68 2.37 -5.37 15.25
CA VAL A 68 2.02 -6.39 14.27
C VAL A 68 2.70 -6.04 12.96
N GLN A 69 3.50 -6.96 12.42
CA GLN A 69 4.24 -6.78 11.18
C GLN A 69 4.03 -7.98 10.27
N VAL A 70 3.26 -7.80 9.20
CA VAL A 70 3.11 -8.80 8.14
C VAL A 70 3.84 -8.30 6.91
N THR A 71 4.87 -9.01 6.48
CA THR A 71 5.65 -8.70 5.28
C THR A 71 5.69 -9.93 4.40
N ASP A 72 5.18 -9.81 3.17
CA ASP A 72 5.33 -10.84 2.14
C ASP A 72 6.27 -10.29 1.06
N ALA A 73 7.55 -10.63 1.21
CA ALA A 73 8.58 -10.14 0.30
C ALA A 73 8.45 -10.75 -1.11
N ARG A 74 7.80 -11.92 -1.26
CA ARG A 74 7.55 -12.55 -2.56
C ARG A 74 6.42 -11.84 -3.29
N ALA A 75 5.34 -11.52 -2.58
CA ALA A 75 4.25 -10.72 -3.12
C ALA A 75 4.60 -9.23 -3.25
N GLY A 76 5.69 -8.79 -2.61
CA GLY A 76 6.10 -7.39 -2.57
C GLY A 76 5.09 -6.54 -1.79
N THR A 77 4.55 -7.06 -0.69
CA THR A 77 3.54 -6.37 0.15
C THR A 77 3.90 -6.36 1.63
N LEU A 78 3.36 -5.37 2.35
CA LEU A 78 3.56 -5.14 3.77
C LEU A 78 2.29 -4.54 4.40
N ASP A 79 1.95 -4.98 5.61
CA ASP A 79 0.90 -4.44 6.48
C ASP A 79 1.42 -4.44 7.92
N TRP A 80 1.80 -3.26 8.41
CA TRP A 80 2.30 -3.04 9.76
C TRP A 80 1.31 -2.21 10.56
N ARG A 81 1.09 -2.58 11.83
CA ARG A 81 0.12 -1.95 12.72
C ARG A 81 0.74 -1.70 14.08
N GLY A 82 0.44 -0.54 14.66
CA GLY A 82 0.96 -0.14 15.95
C GLY A 82 0.18 1.00 16.56
N HIS A 83 0.60 1.42 17.74
CA HIS A 83 -0.04 2.49 18.49
C HIS A 83 1.00 3.45 19.05
N SER A 84 0.69 4.74 19.08
CA SER A 84 1.39 5.71 19.92
C SER A 84 0.46 6.28 20.98
N ALA A 85 1.03 6.63 22.12
CA ALA A 85 0.36 7.51 23.08
C ALA A 85 0.69 8.95 22.71
N THR A 86 -0.34 9.77 22.54
CA THR A 86 -0.20 11.23 22.50
C THR A 86 -0.78 11.81 23.80
N GLY A 87 -0.44 13.04 24.15
CA GLY A 87 -0.84 13.67 25.43
C GLY A 87 -2.35 13.72 25.73
N GLY A 88 -3.22 13.31 24.79
CA GLY A 88 -4.67 13.21 25.02
C GLY A 88 -5.36 11.93 24.51
N ALA A 89 -4.68 11.03 23.79
CA ALA A 89 -5.29 9.80 23.26
C ALA A 89 -4.27 8.79 22.71
N SER A 90 -4.67 7.52 22.64
CA SER A 90 -3.97 6.51 21.82
C SER A 90 -4.29 6.73 20.34
N VAL A 91 -3.26 6.71 19.50
CA VAL A 91 -3.37 6.79 18.04
C VAL A 91 -3.00 5.44 17.46
N PHE A 92 -3.98 4.74 16.89
CA PHE A 92 -3.72 3.53 16.12
C PHE A 92 -3.22 3.92 14.73
N THR A 93 -2.13 3.33 14.26
CA THR A 93 -1.59 3.55 12.92
C THR A 93 -1.46 2.23 12.18
N THR A 94 -1.88 2.24 10.91
CA THR A 94 -1.59 1.19 9.94
C THR A 94 -0.74 1.76 8.81
N LEU A 95 0.33 1.04 8.45
CA LEU A 95 1.20 1.30 7.32
C LEU A 95 1.09 0.12 6.36
N ARG A 96 0.56 0.35 5.17
CA ARG A 96 0.49 -0.65 4.10
C ARG A 96 1.38 -0.22 2.96
N ALA A 97 2.22 -1.11 2.46
CA ALA A 97 3.06 -0.81 1.32
C ALA A 97 3.04 -1.96 0.32
N ALA A 98 3.17 -1.63 -0.96
CA ALA A 98 3.44 -2.62 -1.99
C ALA A 98 4.32 -2.06 -3.12
N THR A 99 5.00 -2.96 -3.81
CA THR A 99 5.77 -2.64 -5.01
C THR A 99 5.15 -3.25 -6.26
N TYR A 100 5.07 -2.48 -7.34
CA TYR A 100 4.53 -2.89 -8.63
C TYR A 100 5.61 -2.74 -9.71
N ALA A 101 6.07 -3.86 -10.28
CA ALA A 101 7.18 -3.86 -11.24
C ALA A 101 6.78 -3.28 -12.61
N ALA A 102 7.64 -2.45 -13.21
CA ALA A 102 7.52 -1.94 -14.58
C ALA A 102 8.91 -1.84 -15.24
N GLY A 103 9.28 -2.89 -15.99
CA GLY A 103 10.61 -2.96 -16.60
C GLY A 103 11.70 -3.03 -15.53
N GLY A 104 12.72 -2.17 -15.64
CA GLY A 104 13.85 -2.11 -14.70
C GLY A 104 13.59 -1.37 -13.38
N LYS A 105 12.38 -0.86 -13.16
CA LYS A 105 12.00 -0.09 -11.96
C LYS A 105 10.71 -0.63 -11.33
N SER A 106 10.44 -0.21 -10.10
CA SER A 106 9.21 -0.58 -9.38
C SER A 106 8.50 0.65 -8.83
N LEU A 107 7.17 0.69 -8.93
CA LEU A 107 6.37 1.69 -8.25
C LEU A 107 6.16 1.24 -6.80
N LEU A 108 6.64 2.03 -5.84
CA LEU A 108 6.27 1.90 -4.43
C LEU A 108 4.98 2.67 -4.18
N VAL A 109 4.01 1.99 -3.57
CA VAL A 109 2.78 2.59 -3.06
C VAL A 109 2.79 2.44 -1.56
N VAL A 110 2.70 3.54 -0.82
CA VAL A 110 2.67 3.53 0.65
C VAL A 110 1.41 4.21 1.13
N ASN A 111 0.48 3.44 1.68
CA ASN A 111 -0.69 3.93 2.37
C ASN A 111 -0.42 4.00 3.87
N ARG A 112 -0.84 5.11 4.47
CA ARG A 112 -0.83 5.33 5.91
C ARG A 112 -2.23 5.67 6.35
N GLU A 113 -2.66 5.04 7.42
CA GLU A 113 -3.91 5.31 8.08
C GLU A 113 -3.63 5.51 9.56
N TRP A 114 -4.20 6.55 10.16
CA TRP A 114 -4.10 6.77 11.60
C TRP A 114 -5.45 7.20 12.15
N CYS A 115 -5.83 6.60 13.27
CA CYS A 115 -7.13 6.77 13.90
C CYS A 115 -6.95 7.25 15.34
N MET A 116 -7.71 8.27 15.71
CA MET A 116 -7.73 8.84 17.06
C MET A 116 -9.17 9.20 17.41
N ALA A 117 -9.64 8.78 18.60
CA ALA A 117 -10.99 9.05 19.09
C ALA A 117 -12.11 8.71 18.08
N GLY A 118 -11.99 7.55 17.40
CA GLY A 118 -12.99 7.07 16.44
C GLY A 118 -12.95 7.72 15.05
N ALA A 119 -12.08 8.70 14.82
CA ALA A 119 -11.88 9.32 13.50
C ALA A 119 -10.57 8.87 12.87
N CYS A 120 -10.62 8.42 11.62
CA CYS A 120 -9.45 7.99 10.87
C CYS A 120 -9.10 8.99 9.76
N GLN A 121 -7.81 9.18 9.54
CA GLN A 121 -7.26 9.88 8.39
C GLN A 121 -6.37 8.92 7.61
N THR A 122 -6.30 9.12 6.30
CA THR A 122 -5.50 8.28 5.43
C THR A 122 -4.82 9.10 4.34
N ARG A 123 -3.61 8.68 3.96
CA ARG A 123 -2.82 9.25 2.88
C ARG A 123 -2.09 8.14 2.15
N THR A 124 -2.06 8.22 0.83
CA THR A 124 -1.20 7.36 0.01
C THR A 124 -0.16 8.20 -0.71
N ALA A 125 1.08 7.74 -0.67
CA ALA A 125 2.17 8.26 -1.46
C ALA A 125 2.58 7.25 -2.53
N PHE A 126 3.07 7.77 -3.65
CA PHE A 126 3.58 7.00 -4.78
C PHE A 126 5.02 7.43 -5.06
N GLY A 127 5.89 6.47 -5.37
CA GLY A 127 7.24 6.80 -5.80
C GLY A 127 7.88 5.69 -6.62
N TRP A 128 8.67 6.08 -7.63
CA TRP A 128 9.46 5.14 -8.42
C TRP A 128 10.73 4.78 -7.69
N LEU A 129 10.95 3.48 -7.52
CA LEU A 129 12.18 2.86 -7.04
C LEU A 129 13.00 2.43 -8.25
N ASP A 130 14.17 3.04 -8.40
CA ASP A 130 15.13 2.75 -9.47
C ASP A 130 16.55 2.89 -8.93
N GLY A 131 17.37 1.84 -9.03
CA GLY A 131 18.77 1.87 -8.61
C GLY A 131 19.03 2.36 -7.18
N GLY A 132 18.16 2.04 -6.22
CA GLY A 132 18.28 2.49 -4.83
C GLY A 132 17.86 3.95 -4.58
N ARG A 133 17.26 4.62 -5.58
CA ARG A 133 16.69 5.96 -5.46
C ARG A 133 15.16 5.88 -5.46
N LEU A 134 14.54 6.65 -4.56
CA LEU A 134 13.10 6.88 -4.55
C LEU A 134 12.80 8.25 -5.17
N THR A 135 11.96 8.27 -6.21
CA THR A 135 11.48 9.50 -6.84
C THR A 135 9.99 9.62 -6.67
N ALA A 136 9.52 10.61 -5.90
CA ALA A 136 8.10 10.85 -5.69
C ALA A 136 7.37 11.07 -7.02
N VAL A 137 6.15 10.52 -7.13
CA VAL A 137 5.32 10.69 -8.31
C VAL A 137 3.91 11.10 -7.91
N LYS A 138 3.29 11.98 -8.70
CA LYS A 138 1.89 12.37 -8.50
C LYS A 138 0.97 11.20 -8.83
N ASP A 139 -0.12 11.08 -8.09
CA ASP A 139 -1.15 10.06 -8.32
C ASP A 139 -1.64 10.06 -9.77
N THR A 140 -1.91 11.22 -10.35
CA THR A 140 -2.36 11.41 -11.75
C THR A 140 -1.44 10.82 -12.81
N ALA A 141 -0.17 10.56 -12.50
CA ALA A 141 0.76 9.92 -13.44
C ALA A 141 0.66 8.38 -13.45
N VAL A 142 0.13 7.79 -12.37
CA VAL A 142 0.07 6.32 -12.19
C VAL A 142 -1.34 5.78 -11.96
N ILE A 143 -2.29 6.63 -11.60
CA ILE A 143 -3.70 6.32 -11.38
C ILE A 143 -4.52 6.89 -12.55
N PRO A 144 -5.49 6.13 -13.11
CA PRO A 144 -6.39 6.68 -14.13
C PRO A 144 -7.31 7.75 -13.52
N LEU A 145 -7.95 8.58 -14.34
CA LEU A 145 -8.98 9.50 -13.84
C LEU A 145 -10.13 8.71 -13.20
N ILE A 146 -10.37 8.95 -11.90
CA ILE A 146 -11.51 8.44 -11.14
C ILE A 146 -12.41 9.62 -10.81
N ARG A 147 -13.70 9.50 -11.11
CA ARG A 147 -14.71 10.53 -10.81
C ARG A 147 -15.45 10.13 -9.54
N ASP A 148 -15.95 11.11 -8.79
CA ASP A 148 -16.76 10.83 -7.59
C ASP A 148 -17.95 9.90 -7.90
N ALA A 149 -18.57 10.10 -9.08
CA ALA A 149 -19.64 9.25 -9.60
C ALA A 149 -19.27 7.75 -9.72
N ASP A 150 -17.98 7.42 -9.92
CA ASP A 150 -17.54 6.03 -10.04
C ASP A 150 -17.76 5.26 -8.71
N PHE A 151 -17.71 5.96 -7.56
CA PHE A 151 -17.85 5.38 -6.22
C PHE A 151 -19.30 5.19 -5.78
N TYR A 152 -20.28 5.84 -6.40
CA TYR A 152 -21.67 5.71 -5.99
C TYR A 152 -22.35 4.54 -6.72
N ALA A 153 -22.93 3.61 -5.96
CA ALA A 153 -23.74 2.51 -6.52
C ALA A 153 -25.20 2.91 -6.78
N GLY A 154 -25.61 4.08 -6.27
CA GLY A 154 -26.99 4.59 -6.33
C GLY A 154 -27.05 6.11 -6.20
N PRO A 155 -28.23 6.68 -5.87
CA PRO A 155 -28.40 8.13 -5.76
C PRO A 155 -27.48 8.76 -4.70
N VAL A 156 -26.94 9.94 -5.00
CA VAL A 156 -26.10 10.70 -4.07
C VAL A 156 -26.98 11.35 -2.99
N PRO A 157 -26.76 11.05 -1.69
CA PRO A 157 -27.54 11.64 -0.61
C PRO A 157 -27.30 13.16 -0.52
N PRO A 158 -28.28 13.96 -0.05
CA PRO A 158 -28.16 15.41 0.03
C PRO A 158 -26.89 15.91 0.71
N CYS A 159 -26.45 15.24 1.78
CA CYS A 159 -25.26 15.60 2.55
C CYS A 159 -23.93 15.47 1.77
N LEU A 160 -23.93 14.77 0.62
CA LEU A 160 -22.75 14.59 -0.24
C LEU A 160 -22.88 15.31 -1.59
N ARG A 161 -23.99 16.02 -1.86
CA ARG A 161 -24.16 16.72 -3.15
C ARG A 161 -23.19 17.88 -3.24
N GLY A 162 -22.40 17.92 -4.33
CA GLY A 162 -21.39 18.95 -4.55
C GLY A 162 -20.13 18.78 -3.68
N VAL A 163 -20.04 17.72 -2.89
CA VAL A 163 -18.84 17.40 -2.11
C VAL A 163 -17.86 16.65 -2.99
N THR A 164 -16.66 17.19 -3.15
CA THR A 164 -15.54 16.45 -3.76
C THR A 164 -15.02 15.42 -2.76
N LEU A 165 -14.99 14.15 -3.16
CA LEU A 165 -14.48 13.07 -2.32
C LEU A 165 -12.95 13.07 -2.35
N ASN A 166 -12.33 12.82 -1.19
CA ASN A 166 -10.94 12.41 -1.17
C ASN A 166 -10.84 10.93 -1.55
N VAL A 167 -9.63 10.49 -1.88
CA VAL A 167 -9.38 9.11 -2.28
C VAL A 167 -8.25 8.51 -1.44
N SER A 168 -8.48 7.29 -0.96
CA SER A 168 -7.45 6.44 -0.36
C SER A 168 -7.14 5.27 -1.28
N TYR A 169 -5.86 4.98 -1.45
CA TYR A 169 -5.39 3.89 -2.30
C TYR A 169 -4.75 2.82 -1.41
N LEU A 170 -5.36 1.64 -1.34
CA LEU A 170 -4.98 0.52 -0.50
C LEU A 170 -4.38 -0.60 -1.34
N PRO A 171 -3.06 -0.89 -1.21
CA PRO A 171 -2.45 -2.01 -1.90
C PRO A 171 -3.10 -3.33 -1.51
N ALA A 172 -3.47 -4.14 -2.50
CA ALA A 172 -3.96 -5.49 -2.24
C ALA A 172 -2.80 -6.40 -1.81
N ARG A 173 -3.06 -7.34 -0.89
CA ARG A 173 -2.06 -8.31 -0.44
C ARG A 173 -1.60 -9.26 -1.56
N GLN A 174 -2.40 -9.41 -2.62
CA GLN A 174 -2.13 -10.31 -3.74
C GLN A 174 -2.60 -9.68 -5.05
N GLY A 175 -1.93 -10.03 -6.16
CA GLY A 175 -2.53 -9.92 -7.49
C GLY A 175 -2.41 -8.58 -8.22
N GLY A 176 -1.39 -7.75 -7.94
CA GLY A 176 -1.14 -6.52 -8.71
C GLY A 176 -2.30 -5.53 -8.70
N ALA A 177 -3.20 -5.65 -7.72
CA ALA A 177 -4.38 -4.83 -7.58
C ALA A 177 -4.15 -3.69 -6.58
N LEU A 178 -4.91 -2.62 -6.76
CA LEU A 178 -4.96 -1.48 -5.85
C LEU A 178 -6.44 -1.14 -5.61
N SER A 179 -6.88 -1.29 -4.36
CA SER A 179 -8.23 -0.88 -3.97
C SER A 179 -8.26 0.63 -3.77
N VAL A 180 -9.34 1.25 -4.23
CA VAL A 180 -9.54 2.68 -4.16
C VAL A 180 -10.80 2.94 -3.35
N MET A 181 -10.68 3.68 -2.26
CA MET A 181 -11.77 4.01 -1.37
C MET A 181 -12.07 5.50 -1.43
N ALA A 182 -13.34 5.85 -1.55
CA ALA A 182 -13.79 7.21 -1.31
C ALA A 182 -13.68 7.56 0.16
N VAL A 183 -13.22 8.77 0.46
CA VAL A 183 -13.13 9.33 1.81
C VAL A 183 -13.80 10.69 1.80
N ALA A 184 -14.97 10.78 2.41
CA ALA A 184 -15.66 12.07 2.56
C ALA A 184 -14.80 13.03 3.39
N PRO A 185 -14.68 14.32 3.02
CA PRO A 185 -14.05 15.33 3.88
C PRO A 185 -14.75 15.41 5.25
N ARG A 186 -14.02 15.80 6.31
CA ARG A 186 -14.56 15.85 7.68
C ARG A 186 -15.87 16.63 7.80
N ALA A 187 -15.99 17.78 7.13
CA ALA A 187 -17.21 18.58 7.15
C ALA A 187 -18.42 17.80 6.58
N ALA A 188 -18.21 17.05 5.50
CA ALA A 188 -19.24 16.20 4.90
C ALA A 188 -19.55 14.97 5.78
N GLN A 189 -18.55 14.37 6.43
CA GLN A 189 -18.77 13.29 7.40
C GLN A 189 -19.68 13.75 8.54
N VAL A 190 -19.45 14.94 9.10
CA VAL A 190 -20.29 15.52 10.16
C VAL A 190 -21.70 15.80 9.67
N ALA A 191 -21.85 16.41 8.50
CA ALA A 191 -23.17 16.69 7.92
C ALA A 191 -23.97 15.40 7.62
N CYS A 192 -23.31 14.36 7.10
CA CYS A 192 -23.96 13.07 6.87
C CYS A 192 -24.31 12.35 8.17
N ALA A 193 -23.45 12.40 9.19
CA ALA A 193 -23.76 11.83 10.50
C ALA A 193 -25.01 12.48 11.14
N GLN A 194 -25.16 13.80 11.04
CA GLN A 194 -26.37 14.50 11.49
C GLN A 194 -27.63 14.10 10.72
N ALA A 195 -27.48 13.70 9.44
CA ALA A 195 -28.55 13.19 8.60
C ALA A 195 -28.78 11.67 8.77
N GLY A 196 -28.07 10.98 9.67
CA GLY A 196 -28.16 9.53 9.86
C GLY A 196 -27.59 8.71 8.70
N VAL A 197 -26.72 9.30 7.88
CA VAL A 197 -26.09 8.65 6.71
C VAL A 197 -24.62 8.38 6.99
N ALA A 198 -24.20 7.13 6.78
CA ALA A 198 -22.79 6.74 6.76
C ALA A 198 -22.26 6.86 5.30
N PRO A 199 -21.31 7.76 4.98
CA PRO A 199 -20.77 7.91 3.62
C PRO A 199 -20.22 6.61 3.01
N GLU A 200 -19.63 5.74 3.84
CA GLU A 200 -19.13 4.43 3.47
C GLU A 200 -20.23 3.43 3.09
N ALA A 201 -21.47 3.64 3.55
CA ALA A 201 -22.61 2.78 3.19
C ALA A 201 -23.20 3.14 1.81
N VAL A 202 -22.92 4.33 1.30
CA VAL A 202 -23.43 4.83 0.00
C VAL A 202 -22.34 4.89 -1.08
N THR A 203 -21.10 4.59 -0.71
CA THR A 203 -19.96 4.47 -1.63
C THR A 203 -19.49 3.03 -1.70
N ARG A 204 -18.86 2.65 -2.81
CA ARG A 204 -18.23 1.33 -2.99
C ARG A 204 -16.73 1.49 -3.27
N PRO A 205 -15.88 0.57 -2.81
CA PRO A 205 -14.49 0.55 -3.26
C PRO A 205 -14.41 0.21 -4.75
N LEU A 206 -13.40 0.75 -5.42
CA LEU A 206 -13.06 0.42 -6.80
C LEU A 206 -11.76 -0.39 -6.83
N THR A 207 -11.63 -1.29 -7.81
CA THR A 207 -10.41 -2.07 -7.98
C THR A 207 -9.67 -1.63 -9.23
N LEU A 208 -8.42 -1.22 -9.04
CA LEU A 208 -7.50 -0.96 -10.13
C LEU A 208 -6.56 -2.14 -10.34
N THR A 209 -6.19 -2.39 -11.59
CA THR A 209 -5.24 -3.43 -11.97
C THR A 209 -3.98 -2.82 -12.53
N TRP A 210 -2.82 -3.31 -12.08
CA TRP A 210 -1.53 -2.87 -12.58
C TRP A 210 -1.29 -3.30 -14.02
N ALA A 211 -0.87 -2.37 -14.88
CA ALA A 211 -0.45 -2.65 -16.25
C ALA A 211 1.08 -2.44 -16.36
N PRO A 212 1.91 -3.49 -16.21
CA PRO A 212 3.36 -3.35 -16.08
C PRO A 212 4.02 -2.71 -17.32
N GLY A 213 3.56 -3.05 -18.53
CA GLY A 213 4.08 -2.45 -19.77
C GLY A 213 3.78 -0.96 -19.93
N ALA A 214 2.78 -0.44 -19.20
CA ALA A 214 2.43 0.99 -19.21
C ALA A 214 2.94 1.73 -17.95
N GLY A 215 3.43 1.00 -16.94
CA GLY A 215 3.86 1.59 -15.67
C GLY A 215 2.76 2.34 -14.92
N LYS A 216 1.49 1.94 -15.09
CA LYS A 216 0.34 2.59 -14.45
C LYS A 216 -0.79 1.61 -14.18
N PHE A 217 -1.71 2.02 -13.30
CA PHE A 217 -2.95 1.32 -13.03
C PHE A 217 -4.02 1.58 -14.10
N ARG A 218 -4.93 0.63 -14.25
CA ARG A 218 -6.12 0.72 -15.12
C ARG A 218 -7.37 0.39 -14.32
N LYS A 219 -8.51 0.94 -14.76
CA LYS A 219 -9.83 0.58 -14.23
C LYS A 219 -10.07 -0.91 -14.47
N GLY A 220 -10.42 -1.65 -13.43
CA GLY A 220 -10.62 -3.11 -13.46
C GLY A 220 -12.05 -3.53 -13.09
N TRP A 221 -13.03 -2.63 -13.25
CA TRP A 221 -14.45 -2.84 -12.91
C TRP A 221 -15.35 -2.71 -14.12
#